data_AF-A0AA41Q7A1-F1
#
_entry.id   AF-A0AA41Q7A1-F1
#
_cell.length_a   1.000
_cell.length_b   1.000
_cell.length_c   1.000
_cell.angle_alpha   90.00
_cell.angle_beta   90.00
_cell.angle_gamma   90.00
#
_symmetry.space_group_name_H-M   'P 1'
#
loop_
_entity.id
_entity.type
_entity.pdbx_description
1 polymer ?
#
loop_
_entity_poly.entity_id
_entity_poly.type
_entity_poly.pdbx_seq_one_letter_code
_entity_poly.pdbx_strand_id
1 'polypeptide(L)'
;MATVIAAMTMSLDGFIADPDDRVDDLFGWYDNGDVEIPTTRPDLTFKVTPPSAGYLHKMVDSVGAVVTGRRLFDLTDGWGGNHPFGCPIFLVSHSVPPGWPRPDLPVTIVTDGLESAVAQAKKAAGEKAVGIGGANVIQQCLSLGLIDEVRVELVPVLMGRGIRYFDHLSGTPVRLSDPEVIEGKNVTHLRYTVL
;
A
#
# COMPACT_ATOMS: atom_id res chain seq x y z
N MET A 1 -0.79 -3.99 19.56
CA MET A 1 -0.27 -4.81 18.45
C MET A 1 -0.36 -3.96 17.21
N ALA A 2 0.67 -3.91 16.37
CA ALA A 2 0.67 -3.10 15.15
C ALA A 2 -0.51 -3.45 14.23
N THR A 3 -1.30 -2.44 13.87
CA THR A 3 -2.41 -2.53 12.91
C THR A 3 -1.87 -2.86 11.52
N VAL A 4 -2.54 -3.73 10.77
CA VAL A 4 -2.21 -4.06 9.39
C VAL A 4 -3.18 -3.36 8.45
N ILE A 5 -2.61 -2.55 7.55
CA ILE A 5 -3.36 -1.66 6.68
C ILE A 5 -3.13 -2.07 5.23
N ALA A 6 -4.21 -2.41 4.51
CA ALA A 6 -4.20 -2.48 3.06
C ALA A 6 -4.61 -1.11 2.51
N ALA A 7 -3.80 -0.49 1.64
CA ALA A 7 -4.11 0.80 1.04
C ALA A 7 -3.67 0.84 -0.43
N MET A 8 -4.58 1.20 -1.33
CA MET A 8 -4.30 1.39 -2.75
C MET A 8 -5.20 2.47 -3.34
N THR A 9 -4.64 3.27 -4.25
CA THR A 9 -5.43 4.11 -5.15
C THR A 9 -6.16 3.22 -6.15
N MET A 10 -7.46 3.46 -6.32
CA MET A 10 -8.35 2.59 -7.06
C MET A 10 -9.29 3.40 -7.95
N SER A 11 -9.46 2.96 -9.20
CA SER A 11 -10.49 3.45 -10.10
C SER A 11 -11.89 3.17 -9.55
N LEU A 12 -12.88 3.89 -10.06
CA LEU A 12 -14.28 3.74 -9.65
C LEU A 12 -14.83 2.32 -9.91
N ASP A 13 -14.30 1.62 -10.92
CA ASP A 13 -14.66 0.24 -11.28
C ASP A 13 -13.71 -0.84 -10.72
N GLY A 14 -12.82 -0.46 -9.80
CA GLY A 14 -12.12 -1.39 -8.92
C GLY A 14 -10.70 -1.80 -9.33
N PHE A 15 -10.02 -1.01 -10.17
CA PHE A 15 -8.68 -1.31 -10.67
C PHE A 15 -7.61 -0.42 -10.04
N ILE A 16 -6.43 -0.98 -9.77
CA ILE A 16 -5.29 -0.28 -9.15
C ILE A 16 -4.08 -0.11 -10.08
N ALA A 17 -4.19 -0.68 -11.28
CA ALA A 17 -3.26 -0.51 -12.39
C ALA A 17 -3.93 -0.99 -13.68
N ASP A 18 -3.42 -0.56 -14.83
CA ASP A 18 -3.85 -1.08 -16.13
C ASP A 18 -3.29 -2.50 -16.39
N PRO A 19 -3.61 -3.15 -17.52
CA PRO A 19 -3.07 -4.48 -17.83
C PRO A 19 -1.55 -4.57 -17.94
N ASP A 20 -0.87 -3.44 -18.17
CA ASP A 20 0.58 -3.30 -18.35
C ASP A 20 1.26 -2.70 -17.10
N ASP A 21 0.62 -2.77 -15.93
CA ASP A 21 1.09 -2.26 -14.64
C ASP A 21 1.23 -0.72 -14.53
N ARG A 22 0.61 0.04 -15.43
CA ARG A 22 0.65 1.50 -15.39
C ARG A 22 -0.41 2.09 -14.47
N VAL A 23 -0.08 3.24 -13.90
CA VAL A 23 -0.89 3.93 -12.86
C VAL A 23 -1.16 5.40 -13.18
N ASP A 24 -0.81 5.85 -14.39
CA ASP A 24 -0.88 7.25 -14.82
C ASP A 24 -2.27 7.86 -14.59
N ASP A 25 -3.33 7.13 -14.94
CA ASP A 25 -4.72 7.56 -14.77
C ASP A 25 -5.21 7.54 -13.31
N LEU A 26 -4.46 6.91 -12.41
CA LEU A 26 -4.82 6.75 -11.01
C LEU A 26 -4.12 7.79 -10.12
N PHE A 27 -2.85 8.07 -10.37
CA PHE A 27 -1.99 8.76 -9.41
C PHE A 27 -1.98 10.28 -9.55
N GLY A 28 -2.76 10.85 -10.47
CA GLY A 28 -2.83 12.30 -10.68
C GLY A 28 -3.23 13.12 -9.44
N TRP A 29 -3.83 12.50 -8.42
CA TRP A 29 -4.14 13.17 -7.16
C TRP A 29 -2.93 13.49 -6.29
N TYR A 30 -1.78 12.84 -6.52
CA TYR A 30 -0.52 13.14 -5.82
C TYR A 30 0.12 14.46 -6.25
N ASP A 31 -0.37 15.12 -7.32
CA ASP A 31 0.15 16.38 -7.85
C ASP A 31 -0.99 17.36 -8.24
N ASN A 32 -2.03 17.46 -7.39
CA ASN A 32 -3.25 18.21 -7.71
C ASN A 32 -3.57 19.40 -6.79
N GLY A 33 -2.68 19.72 -5.86
CA GLY A 33 -2.82 20.84 -4.94
C GLY A 33 -1.49 21.48 -4.57
N ASP A 34 -1.54 22.41 -3.61
CA ASP A 34 -0.41 23.31 -3.30
C ASP A 34 0.33 22.94 -2.02
N VAL A 35 -0.10 21.89 -1.31
CA VAL A 35 0.55 21.44 -0.07
C VAL A 35 1.60 20.38 -0.38
N GLU A 36 2.86 20.71 -0.14
CA GLU A 36 3.98 19.79 -0.32
C GLU A 36 4.08 18.79 0.84
N ILE A 37 4.16 17.50 0.51
CA ILE A 37 4.39 16.40 1.45
C ILE A 37 5.72 15.74 1.08
N PRO A 38 6.82 16.09 1.78
CA PRO A 38 8.11 15.48 1.52
C PRO A 38 8.08 14.00 1.94
N THR A 39 8.83 13.18 1.19
CA THR A 39 9.05 11.78 1.54
C THR A 39 10.49 11.58 2.03
N THR A 40 10.83 10.39 2.50
CA THR A 40 12.25 10.06 2.79
C THR A 40 13.10 9.93 1.54
N ARG A 41 12.50 10.05 0.36
CA ARG A 41 13.16 10.11 -0.93
C ARG A 41 13.19 11.56 -1.43
N PRO A 42 14.37 12.18 -1.58
CA PRO A 42 14.48 13.60 -1.95
C PRO A 42 14.01 13.90 -3.38
N ASP A 43 13.93 12.88 -4.24
CA ASP A 43 13.41 12.95 -5.60
C ASP A 43 11.88 12.84 -5.68
N LEU A 44 11.20 12.58 -4.56
CA LEU A 44 9.76 12.37 -4.50
C LEU A 44 9.12 13.26 -3.43
N THR A 45 8.40 14.28 -3.87
CA THR A 45 7.54 15.14 -3.03
C THR A 45 6.15 15.15 -3.63
N PHE A 46 5.14 14.82 -2.84
CA PHE A 46 3.74 14.93 -3.28
C PHE A 46 3.25 16.37 -3.14
N LYS A 47 2.33 16.79 -4.00
CA LYS A 47 1.68 18.10 -3.98
C LYS A 47 0.16 17.91 -4.02
N VAL A 48 -0.46 17.99 -2.86
CA VAL A 48 -1.86 17.59 -2.70
C VAL A 48 -2.71 18.70 -2.11
N THR A 49 -4.03 18.54 -2.15
CA THR A 49 -4.94 19.45 -1.47
C THR A 49 -4.83 19.34 0.06
N PRO A 50 -5.21 20.38 0.83
CA PRO A 50 -5.13 20.34 2.30
C PRO A 50 -5.82 19.13 2.97
N PRO A 51 -7.00 18.64 2.53
CA PRO A 51 -7.59 17.42 3.08
C PRO A 51 -6.72 16.18 2.86
N SER A 52 -6.21 16.01 1.63
CA SER A 52 -5.31 14.89 1.27
C SER A 52 -3.96 14.99 2.00
N ALA A 53 -3.47 16.20 2.27
CA ALA A 53 -2.25 16.41 3.06
C ALA A 53 -2.41 15.88 4.50
N GLY A 54 -3.54 16.16 5.15
CA GLY A 54 -3.83 15.62 6.48
C GLY A 54 -3.91 14.08 6.50
N TYR A 55 -4.45 13.49 5.43
CA TYR A 55 -4.47 12.05 5.24
C TYR A 55 -3.06 11.46 5.04
N LEU A 56 -2.26 12.02 4.13
CA LEU A 56 -0.91 11.56 3.83
C LEU A 56 0.04 11.70 5.01
N HIS A 57 0.04 12.83 5.73
CA HIS A 57 0.88 13.00 6.92
C HIS A 57 0.62 11.90 7.95
N LYS A 58 -0.65 11.64 8.26
CA LYS A 58 -1.02 10.55 9.16
C LYS A 58 -0.50 9.20 8.67
N MET A 59 -0.57 8.93 7.37
CA MET A 59 -0.05 7.67 6.80
C MET A 59 1.47 7.57 6.90
N VAL A 60 2.21 8.59 6.47
CA VAL A 60 3.67 8.63 6.52
C VAL A 60 4.18 8.48 7.96
N ASP A 61 3.55 9.17 8.91
CA ASP A 61 3.98 9.13 10.32
C ASP A 61 3.64 7.80 11.01
N SER A 62 2.52 7.17 10.62
CA SER A 62 1.98 5.99 11.30
C SER A 62 2.48 4.66 10.77
N VAL A 63 3.07 4.58 9.56
CA VAL A 63 3.58 3.31 9.01
C VAL A 63 5.02 3.06 9.49
N GLY A 64 5.24 1.91 10.11
CA GLY A 64 6.53 1.48 10.67
C GLY A 64 7.21 0.36 9.88
N ALA A 65 6.49 -0.34 9.01
CA ALA A 65 7.02 -1.33 8.08
C ALA A 65 6.07 -1.54 6.91
N VAL A 66 6.59 -2.00 5.77
CA VAL A 66 5.78 -2.37 4.60
C VAL A 66 6.04 -3.82 4.22
N VAL A 67 4.97 -4.58 3.97
CA VAL A 67 5.03 -5.90 3.34
C VAL A 67 4.60 -5.75 1.88
N THR A 68 5.36 -6.31 0.96
CA THR A 68 5.04 -6.25 -0.48
C THR A 68 5.32 -7.58 -1.17
N GLY A 69 4.70 -7.77 -2.32
CA GLY A 69 4.92 -8.93 -3.19
C GLY A 69 5.94 -8.64 -4.28
N ARG A 70 6.42 -9.71 -4.91
CA ARG A 70 7.46 -9.64 -5.94
C ARG A 70 7.13 -8.69 -7.11
N ARG A 71 5.90 -8.71 -7.62
CA ARG A 71 5.50 -7.87 -8.77
C ARG A 71 5.67 -6.38 -8.47
N LEU A 72 5.10 -5.90 -7.36
CA LEU A 72 5.22 -4.48 -6.98
C LEU A 72 6.67 -4.11 -6.66
N PHE A 73 7.40 -5.00 -6.01
CA PHE A 73 8.81 -4.78 -5.70
C PHE A 73 9.66 -4.62 -6.97
N ASP A 74 9.44 -5.45 -8.00
CA ASP A 74 10.17 -5.34 -9.27
C ASP A 74 9.79 -4.04 -10.02
N LEU A 75 8.51 -3.67 -10.05
CA LEU A 75 8.03 -2.43 -10.69
C LEU A 75 8.63 -1.16 -10.08
N THR A 76 8.96 -1.19 -8.78
CA THR A 76 9.52 -0.05 -8.06
C THR A 76 11.04 -0.12 -7.89
N ASP A 77 11.71 -1.14 -8.46
CA ASP A 77 13.10 -1.49 -8.18
C ASP A 77 13.41 -1.55 -6.66
N GLY A 78 12.46 -2.08 -5.89
CA GLY A 78 12.50 -2.13 -4.43
C GLY A 78 12.62 -0.76 -3.77
N TRP A 79 12.19 0.30 -4.46
CA TRP A 79 12.43 1.71 -4.10
C TRP A 79 13.90 2.03 -3.81
N GLY A 80 14.84 1.30 -4.42
CA GLY A 80 16.27 1.40 -4.10
C GLY A 80 16.61 1.07 -2.64
N GLY A 81 15.74 0.33 -1.95
CA GLY A 81 15.84 0.01 -0.52
C GLY A 81 15.35 1.10 0.44
N ASN A 82 14.84 2.22 -0.05
CA ASN A 82 14.27 3.29 0.76
C ASN A 82 12.82 3.53 0.35
N HIS A 83 11.88 2.89 1.04
CA HIS A 83 10.45 3.14 0.82
C HIS A 83 10.13 4.62 1.07
N PRO A 84 9.22 5.26 0.32
CA PRO A 84 8.87 6.68 0.54
C PRO A 84 8.44 7.05 1.96
N PHE A 85 8.00 6.07 2.76
CA PHE A 85 7.62 6.26 4.17
C PHE A 85 8.79 6.10 5.14
N GLY A 86 10.02 5.86 4.67
CA GLY A 86 11.20 5.71 5.51
C GLY A 86 11.24 4.46 6.37
N CYS A 87 10.41 3.47 6.06
CA CYS A 87 10.25 2.25 6.86
C CYS A 87 10.89 1.02 6.18
N PRO A 88 11.25 -0.02 6.95
CA PRO A 88 11.73 -1.28 6.40
C PRO A 88 10.72 -1.97 5.47
N ILE A 89 11.24 -2.69 4.47
CA ILE A 89 10.46 -3.44 3.48
C ILE A 89 10.63 -4.94 3.75
N PHE A 90 9.51 -5.66 3.79
CA PHE A 90 9.43 -7.10 3.89
C PHE A 90 8.88 -7.65 2.57
N LEU A 91 9.78 -8.19 1.75
CA LEU A 91 9.44 -8.76 0.45
C LEU A 91 9.04 -10.22 0.61
N VAL A 92 7.77 -10.54 0.31
CA VAL A 92 7.31 -11.92 0.18
C VAL A 92 7.67 -12.43 -1.21
N SER A 93 8.54 -13.44 -1.25
CA SER A 93 9.00 -14.04 -2.51
C SER A 93 9.43 -15.48 -2.29
N HIS A 94 9.18 -16.36 -3.27
CA HIS A 94 9.67 -17.75 -3.23
C HIS A 94 11.17 -17.86 -3.51
N SER A 95 11.77 -16.83 -4.09
CA SER A 95 13.20 -16.78 -4.40
C SER A 95 13.77 -15.38 -4.18
N VAL A 96 15.08 -15.31 -3.98
CA VAL A 96 15.80 -14.04 -3.85
C VAL A 96 15.81 -13.32 -5.21
N PRO A 97 15.33 -12.06 -5.31
CA PRO A 97 15.42 -11.29 -6.55
C PRO A 97 16.87 -11.04 -6.98
N PRO A 98 17.17 -10.97 -8.30
CA PRO A 98 18.48 -10.57 -8.77
C PRO A 98 18.92 -9.22 -8.17
N GLY A 99 20.18 -9.14 -7.74
CA GLY A 99 20.72 -7.92 -7.11
C GLY A 99 20.32 -7.71 -5.65
N TRP A 100 19.68 -8.69 -5.02
CA TRP A 100 19.36 -8.76 -3.59
C TRP A 100 19.91 -10.05 -2.96
N PRO A 101 20.04 -10.14 -1.62
CA PRO A 101 19.89 -9.06 -0.65
C PRO A 101 20.98 -8.00 -0.81
N ARG A 102 20.68 -6.78 -0.37
CA ARG A 102 21.65 -5.69 -0.21
C ARG A 102 21.77 -5.43 1.30
N PRO A 103 22.79 -5.99 1.98
CA PRO A 103 22.81 -6.09 3.45
C PRO A 103 22.68 -4.75 4.19
N ASP A 104 23.10 -3.65 3.57
CA ASP A 104 23.07 -2.31 4.16
C ASP A 104 21.71 -1.59 3.98
N LEU A 105 20.76 -2.22 3.28
CA LEU A 105 19.44 -1.66 3.03
C LEU A 105 18.39 -2.36 3.89
N PRO A 106 17.36 -1.65 4.38
CA PRO A 106 16.34 -2.19 5.25
C PRO A 106 15.29 -3.03 4.47
N VAL A 107 15.75 -4.01 3.70
CA VAL A 107 14.91 -4.94 2.93
C VAL A 107 15.15 -6.36 3.41
N THR A 108 14.09 -6.98 3.94
CA THR A 108 14.08 -8.38 4.38
C THR A 108 13.32 -9.21 3.36
N ILE A 109 13.95 -10.27 2.84
CA ILE A 109 13.29 -11.23 1.94
C ILE A 109 12.73 -12.36 2.79
N VAL A 110 11.43 -12.58 2.68
CA VAL A 110 10.68 -13.56 3.46
C VAL A 110 10.18 -14.67 2.52
N THR A 111 10.64 -15.90 2.77
CA THR A 111 10.41 -17.07 1.89
C THR A 111 9.48 -18.12 2.50
N ASP A 112 9.17 -18.00 3.79
CA ASP A 112 8.34 -18.89 4.59
C ASP A 112 6.87 -18.43 4.67
N GLY A 113 6.46 -17.52 3.79
CA GLY A 113 5.05 -17.18 3.55
C GLY A 113 4.60 -15.84 4.16
N LEU A 114 3.34 -15.52 3.89
CA LEU A 114 2.77 -14.20 4.15
C LEU A 114 2.54 -13.91 5.65
N GLU A 115 2.09 -14.91 6.41
CA GLU A 115 1.91 -14.79 7.86
C GLU A 115 3.24 -14.48 8.56
N SER A 116 4.33 -15.15 8.15
CA SER A 116 5.68 -14.86 8.66
C SER A 116 6.11 -13.45 8.32
N ALA A 117 5.89 -13.00 7.08
CA ALA A 117 6.25 -11.65 6.66
C ALA A 117 5.50 -10.57 7.45
N VAL A 118 4.20 -10.75 7.67
CA VAL A 118 3.38 -9.84 8.49
C VAL A 118 3.86 -9.86 9.94
N ALA A 119 4.15 -11.03 10.52
CA ALA A 119 4.64 -11.13 11.89
C ALA A 119 6.00 -10.43 12.08
N GLN A 120 6.94 -10.62 11.15
CA GLN A 120 8.23 -9.94 11.16
C GLN A 120 8.08 -8.42 10.98
N ALA A 121 7.20 -7.99 10.06
CA ALA A 121 6.89 -6.58 9.87
C ALA A 121 6.24 -5.94 11.10
N LYS A 122 5.32 -6.63 11.79
CA LYS A 122 4.73 -6.16 13.06
C LYS A 122 5.80 -5.96 14.13
N LYS A 123 6.77 -6.88 14.22
CA LYS A 123 7.89 -6.77 15.17
C LYS A 123 8.76 -5.55 14.85
N ALA A 124 9.04 -5.29 13.57
CA ALA A 124 9.84 -4.14 13.14
C ALA A 124 9.10 -2.81 13.28
N ALA A 125 7.78 -2.79 13.04
CA ALA A 125 6.96 -1.59 13.15
C ALA A 125 6.74 -1.14 14.61
N GLY A 126 6.80 -2.06 15.57
CA GLY A 126 6.60 -1.75 17.00
C GLY A 126 5.16 -1.31 17.26
N GLU A 127 4.98 -0.05 17.68
CA GLU A 127 3.65 0.54 17.91
C GLU A 127 3.02 1.12 16.65
N LYS A 128 3.80 1.28 15.58
CA LYS A 128 3.34 1.78 14.28
C LYS A 128 2.63 0.69 13.48
N ALA A 129 1.89 1.10 12.46
CA ALA A 129 1.17 0.21 11.56
C ALA A 129 2.10 -0.49 10.56
N VAL A 130 1.63 -1.62 10.02
CA VAL A 130 2.23 -2.32 8.88
C VAL A 130 1.40 -2.02 7.64
N GLY A 131 2.00 -1.45 6.60
CA GLY A 131 1.37 -1.28 5.30
C GLY A 131 1.52 -2.54 4.44
N ILE A 132 0.47 -2.96 3.76
CA ILE A 132 0.50 -4.06 2.79
C ILE A 132 0.34 -3.50 1.39
N GLY A 133 1.31 -3.76 0.51
CA GLY A 133 1.36 -3.27 -0.86
C GLY A 133 1.16 -4.38 -1.91
N GLY A 134 0.43 -4.03 -2.97
CA GLY A 134 0.22 -4.88 -4.15
C GLY A 134 -1.00 -5.80 -4.04
N ALA A 135 -1.80 -5.85 -5.11
CA ALA A 135 -3.07 -6.59 -5.17
C ALA A 135 -2.98 -8.01 -4.60
N ASN A 136 -2.03 -8.80 -5.11
CA ASN A 136 -1.92 -10.22 -4.77
C ASN A 136 -1.62 -10.45 -3.28
N VAL A 137 -0.79 -9.61 -2.66
CA VAL A 137 -0.46 -9.74 -1.22
C VAL A 137 -1.63 -9.26 -0.37
N ILE A 138 -2.27 -8.15 -0.76
CA ILE A 138 -3.45 -7.64 -0.05
C ILE A 138 -4.60 -8.67 -0.07
N GLN A 139 -4.91 -9.24 -1.23
CA GLN A 139 -5.97 -10.24 -1.39
C GLN A 139 -5.72 -11.50 -0.57
N GLN A 140 -4.47 -11.95 -0.47
CA GLN A 140 -4.10 -13.06 0.39
C GLN A 140 -4.18 -12.70 1.87
N CYS A 141 -3.69 -11.52 2.28
CA CYS A 141 -3.84 -11.06 3.67
C CYS A 141 -5.31 -10.96 4.09
N LEU A 142 -6.19 -10.46 3.21
CA LEU A 142 -7.63 -10.44 3.45
C LEU A 142 -8.19 -11.85 3.62
N SER A 143 -7.81 -12.76 2.73
CA SER A 143 -8.23 -14.17 2.79
C SER A 143 -7.78 -14.88 4.07
N LEU A 144 -6.63 -14.49 4.62
CA LEU A 144 -6.07 -15.03 5.86
C LEU A 144 -6.55 -14.29 7.12
N GLY A 145 -7.39 -13.25 6.99
CA GLY A 145 -7.85 -12.45 8.13
C GLY A 145 -6.73 -11.63 8.79
N LEU A 146 -5.69 -11.26 8.05
CA LEU A 146 -4.52 -10.54 8.56
C LEU A 146 -4.66 -9.01 8.48
N ILE A 147 -5.65 -8.49 7.74
CA ILE A 147 -5.88 -7.05 7.57
C ILE A 147 -6.81 -6.55 8.67
N ASP A 148 -6.42 -5.47 9.33
CA ASP A 148 -7.22 -4.78 10.34
C ASP A 148 -7.96 -3.56 9.74
N GLU A 149 -7.36 -2.90 8.74
CA GLU A 149 -7.92 -1.71 8.07
C GLU A 149 -7.76 -1.80 6.55
N VAL A 150 -8.83 -1.51 5.80
CA VAL A 150 -8.82 -1.36 4.35
C VAL A 150 -9.00 0.11 4.00
N ARG A 151 -8.07 0.66 3.22
CA ARG A 151 -8.12 2.00 2.66
C ARG A 151 -8.25 1.95 1.14
N VAL A 152 -9.05 2.88 0.63
CA VAL A 152 -9.28 3.07 -0.79
C VAL A 152 -9.13 4.56 -1.09
N GLU A 153 -8.11 4.94 -1.84
CA GLU A 153 -8.07 6.26 -2.47
C GLU A 153 -8.85 6.18 -3.80
N LEU A 154 -10.17 6.37 -3.71
CA LEU A 154 -11.10 6.19 -4.83
C LEU A 154 -11.00 7.37 -5.78
N VAL A 155 -10.51 7.13 -7.00
CA VAL A 155 -10.38 8.16 -8.04
C VAL A 155 -11.51 8.06 -9.07
N PRO A 156 -12.01 9.19 -9.59
CA PRO A 156 -13.20 9.23 -10.44
C PRO A 156 -12.89 8.89 -11.91
N VAL A 157 -12.26 7.73 -12.14
CA VAL A 157 -11.95 7.20 -13.48
C VAL A 157 -12.48 5.77 -13.61
N LEU A 158 -12.88 5.37 -14.81
CA LEU A 158 -13.24 3.99 -15.16
C LEU A 158 -12.14 3.43 -16.06
N MET A 159 -11.45 2.39 -15.62
CA MET A 159 -10.36 1.77 -16.40
C MET A 159 -10.84 0.66 -17.33
N GLY A 160 -11.97 0.02 -17.01
CA GLY A 160 -12.60 -1.07 -17.75
C GLY A 160 -11.86 -2.42 -17.67
N ARG A 161 -10.55 -2.41 -17.47
CA ARG A 161 -9.68 -3.58 -17.33
C ARG A 161 -8.37 -3.23 -16.63
N GLY A 162 -7.71 -4.23 -16.07
CA GLY A 162 -6.42 -4.08 -15.42
C GLY A 162 -6.31 -4.97 -14.19
N ILE A 163 -5.49 -4.55 -13.24
CA ILE A 163 -5.28 -5.26 -11.99
C ILE A 163 -6.36 -4.82 -10.99
N ARG A 164 -7.26 -5.74 -10.61
CA ARG A 164 -8.31 -5.45 -9.64
C ARG A 164 -7.76 -5.34 -8.23
N TYR A 165 -8.29 -4.41 -7.44
CA TYR A 165 -7.93 -4.29 -6.03
C TYR A 165 -8.39 -5.53 -5.26
N PHE A 166 -9.69 -5.81 -5.35
CA PHE A 166 -10.33 -6.98 -4.76
C PHE A 166 -10.74 -7.94 -5.86
N ASP A 167 -10.14 -9.12 -5.86
CA ASP A 167 -10.49 -10.19 -6.78
C ASP A 167 -10.24 -11.54 -6.12
N HIS A 168 -11.00 -12.56 -6.54
CA HIS A 168 -10.84 -13.95 -6.10
C HIS A 168 -10.63 -14.15 -4.58
N LEU A 169 -11.28 -13.33 -3.74
CA LEU A 169 -11.13 -13.39 -2.29
C LEU A 169 -11.75 -14.66 -1.72
N SER A 170 -10.96 -15.41 -0.96
CA SER A 170 -11.45 -16.52 -0.13
C SER A 170 -11.78 -16.03 1.29
N GLY A 171 -12.53 -16.80 2.07
CA GLY A 171 -12.94 -16.37 3.42
C GLY A 171 -13.99 -15.25 3.44
N THR A 172 -14.75 -15.08 2.34
CA THR A 172 -15.80 -14.07 2.21
C THR A 172 -17.15 -14.55 2.76
N PRO A 173 -18.05 -13.62 3.18
CA PRO A 173 -17.90 -12.17 3.15
C PRO A 173 -16.98 -11.65 4.27
N VAL A 174 -16.05 -10.75 3.92
CA VAL A 174 -15.34 -9.90 4.89
C VAL A 174 -16.24 -8.72 5.22
N ARG A 175 -16.51 -8.48 6.50
CA ARG A 175 -17.36 -7.37 6.95
C ARG A 175 -16.47 -6.18 7.31
N LEU A 176 -16.92 -5.00 6.92
CA LEU A 176 -16.24 -3.74 7.14
C LEU A 176 -17.15 -2.79 7.92
N SER A 177 -16.56 -1.89 8.70
CA SER A 177 -17.28 -0.80 9.36
C SER A 177 -17.88 0.18 8.34
N ASP A 178 -18.66 1.15 8.82
CA ASP A 178 -18.88 2.37 8.04
C ASP A 178 -17.53 3.09 7.82
N PRO A 179 -17.34 3.75 6.66
CA PRO A 179 -16.07 4.39 6.36
C PRO A 179 -15.89 5.72 7.11
N GLU A 180 -14.66 6.00 7.51
CA GLU A 180 -14.20 7.38 7.58
C GLU A 180 -13.99 7.89 6.14
N VAL A 181 -14.54 9.07 5.83
CA VAL A 181 -14.49 9.66 4.50
C VAL A 181 -13.73 10.99 4.55
N ILE A 182 -12.72 11.13 3.70
CA ILE A 182 -11.97 12.37 3.52
C ILE A 182 -12.06 12.77 2.05
N GLU A 183 -12.73 13.87 1.78
CA GLU A 183 -12.94 14.38 0.42
C GLU A 183 -11.71 15.18 -0.04
N GLY A 184 -11.00 14.63 -1.03
CA GLY A 184 -9.95 15.32 -1.76
C GLY A 184 -10.46 15.87 -3.10
N LYS A 185 -9.59 16.56 -3.85
CA LYS A 185 -9.86 16.89 -5.26
C LYS A 185 -9.50 15.67 -6.08
N ASN A 186 -10.35 15.23 -7.01
CA ASN A 186 -10.12 14.05 -7.86
C ASN A 186 -9.79 12.75 -7.10
N VAL A 187 -10.08 12.66 -5.81
CA VAL A 187 -9.88 11.46 -4.98
C VAL A 187 -10.78 11.55 -3.74
N THR A 188 -11.36 10.41 -3.33
CA THR A 188 -12.05 10.26 -2.05
C THR A 188 -11.31 9.20 -1.25
N HIS A 189 -10.75 9.58 -0.10
CA HIS A 189 -10.07 8.63 0.78
C HIS A 189 -11.10 7.97 1.69
N LEU A 190 -11.26 6.67 1.54
CA LEU A 190 -12.17 5.85 2.33
C LEU A 190 -11.34 4.94 3.24
N ARG A 191 -11.70 4.88 4.52
CA ARG A 191 -11.02 4.01 5.50
C ARG A 191 -12.05 3.16 6.22
N TYR A 192 -11.84 1.86 6.19
CA TYR A 192 -12.72 0.85 6.74
C TYR A 192 -11.98 0.00 7.76
N THR A 193 -12.55 -0.20 8.94
CA THR A 193 -12.07 -1.23 9.88
C THR A 193 -12.66 -2.57 9.49
N VAL A 194 -11.86 -3.64 9.54
CA VAL A 194 -12.34 -5.02 9.36
C VAL A 194 -13.01 -5.49 10.67
N LEU A 195 -14.19 -6.13 10.55
CA LEU A 195 -15.04 -6.55 11.69
C LEU A 195 -14.94 -8.04 12.01
#